data_AF-A0A3R8SKN1-F1
#
_entry.id   AF-A0A3R8SKN1-F1
#
_cell.length_a   1.000
_cell.length_b   1.000
_cell.length_c   1.000
_cell.angle_alpha   90.00
_cell.angle_beta   90.00
_cell.angle_gamma   90.00
#
_symmetry.space_group_name_H-M   'P 1'
#
loop_
_entity.id
_entity.type
_entity.pdbx_description
1 polymer ?
#
loop_
_entity_poly.entity_id
_entity_poly.type
_entity_poly.pdbx_seq_one_letter_code
_entity_poly.pdbx_strand_id
1 'polypeptide(L)'
;MAEVATSETSDQLLVVIDPVARQTDGESVRIVKDVLSAGAATKVCLPDGPEEFARALARRGSRRPVVVGDDRALMRTVVLLHRQRELAGCALSVVPVGPVLGVAHALGVPSGAVAAARAVLEGAERRLDMLVDDSDGVVLGALRIPAPAAREEPLEAVRPWLRTCQSLVRT
;
A
#
# COMPACT_ATOMS: atom_id res chain seq x y z
N MET A 1 -26.73 -0.42 27.44
CA MET A 1 -27.18 0.03 26.11
C MET A 1 -26.12 0.97 25.57
N ALA A 2 -25.13 0.43 24.85
CA ALA A 2 -24.18 1.22 24.08
C ALA A 2 -24.52 0.95 22.62
N GLU A 3 -25.04 1.99 21.99
CA GLU A 3 -25.44 2.01 20.59
C GLU A 3 -24.17 1.84 19.74
N VAL A 4 -23.99 0.65 19.20
CA VAL A 4 -22.99 0.40 18.16
C VAL A 4 -23.53 1.09 16.92
N ALA A 5 -23.02 2.28 16.64
CA ALA A 5 -23.23 2.94 15.37
C ALA A 5 -22.58 2.08 14.29
N THR A 6 -23.32 1.11 13.76
CA THR A 6 -23.06 0.56 12.43
C THR A 6 -23.20 1.73 11.48
N SER A 7 -22.08 2.31 11.08
CA SER A 7 -22.06 3.28 9.99
C SER A 7 -22.53 2.55 8.73
N GLU A 8 -23.83 2.61 8.46
CA GLU A 8 -24.45 2.27 7.18
C GLU A 8 -24.02 3.30 6.11
N THR A 9 -22.72 3.49 5.95
CA THR A 9 -22.20 3.95 4.67
C THR A 9 -22.38 2.76 3.74
N SER A 10 -23.38 2.80 2.86
CA SER A 10 -23.39 1.93 1.69
C SER A 10 -21.97 1.88 1.14
N ASP A 11 -21.30 0.74 1.21
CA ASP A 11 -19.87 0.63 0.96
C ASP A 11 -19.63 0.94 -0.52
N GLN A 12 -19.36 2.22 -0.83
CA GLN A 12 -19.08 2.64 -2.18
C GLN A 12 -17.58 2.48 -2.40
N LEU A 13 -17.22 1.59 -3.31
CA LEU A 13 -15.83 1.26 -3.58
C LEU A 13 -15.37 1.96 -4.86
N LEU A 14 -14.17 2.55 -4.84
CA LEU A 14 -13.44 2.87 -6.06
C LEU A 14 -12.43 1.75 -6.31
N VAL A 15 -12.69 0.89 -7.28
CA VAL A 15 -11.82 -0.23 -7.64
C VAL A 15 -10.87 0.24 -8.74
N VAL A 16 -9.60 0.44 -8.40
CA VAL A 16 -8.53 0.82 -9.34
C VAL A 16 -7.74 -0.44 -9.69
N ILE A 17 -7.81 -0.86 -10.94
CA ILE A 17 -7.16 -2.09 -11.42
C ILE A 17 -5.87 -1.73 -12.13
N ASP A 18 -4.75 -2.17 -11.57
CA ASP A 18 -3.43 -1.96 -12.12
C ASP A 18 -3.25 -2.72 -13.46
N PRO A 19 -2.62 -2.11 -14.48
CA PRO A 19 -2.36 -2.78 -15.76
C PRO A 19 -1.51 -4.06 -15.60
N VAL A 20 -0.56 -4.11 -14.66
CA VAL A 20 0.24 -5.31 -14.38
C VAL A 20 -0.65 -6.44 -13.85
N ALA A 21 -1.64 -6.16 -13.00
CA ALA A 21 -2.59 -7.17 -12.55
C ALA A 21 -3.37 -7.77 -13.71
N ARG A 22 -3.90 -6.92 -14.62
CA ARG A 22 -4.63 -7.36 -15.82
C ARG A 22 -3.79 -8.26 -16.71
N GLN A 23 -2.50 -7.96 -16.84
CA GLN A 23 -1.56 -8.69 -17.68
C GLN A 23 -1.07 -9.98 -17.02
N THR A 24 -0.90 -9.97 -15.70
CA THR A 24 -0.38 -11.13 -14.95
C THR A 24 -1.46 -12.19 -14.78
N ASP A 25 -2.65 -11.80 -14.36
CA ASP A 25 -3.76 -12.74 -14.12
C ASP A 25 -5.12 -12.06 -14.32
N GLY A 26 -5.54 -11.98 -15.58
CA GLY A 26 -6.83 -11.41 -15.95
C GLY A 26 -8.03 -12.21 -15.46
N GLU A 27 -7.87 -13.49 -15.13
CA GLU A 27 -8.95 -14.31 -14.56
C GLU A 27 -9.22 -13.90 -13.11
N SER A 28 -8.17 -13.85 -12.28
CA SER A 28 -8.27 -13.34 -10.91
C SER A 28 -8.85 -11.93 -10.88
N VAL A 29 -8.42 -11.03 -11.78
CA VAL A 29 -8.98 -9.67 -11.85
C VAL A 29 -10.49 -9.68 -12.11
N ARG A 30 -10.98 -10.54 -13.02
CA ARG A 30 -12.43 -10.67 -13.29
C ARG A 30 -13.17 -11.20 -12.07
N ILE A 31 -12.64 -12.24 -11.43
CA ILE A 31 -13.21 -12.81 -10.19
C ILE A 31 -13.33 -11.73 -9.11
N VAL A 32 -12.26 -10.95 -8.89
CA VAL A 32 -12.26 -9.87 -7.90
C VAL A 32 -13.30 -8.81 -8.23
N LYS A 33 -13.35 -8.37 -9.49
CA LYS A 33 -14.36 -7.41 -9.95
C LYS A 33 -15.78 -7.94 -9.68
N ASP A 34 -16.04 -9.20 -9.99
CA ASP A 34 -17.37 -9.80 -9.85
C ASP A 34 -17.76 -9.90 -8.37
N VAL A 35 -16.86 -10.39 -7.50
CA VAL A 35 -17.08 -10.47 -6.05
C VAL A 35 -17.34 -9.09 -5.45
N LEU A 36 -16.51 -8.09 -5.76
CA LEU A 36 -16.67 -6.74 -5.22
C LEU A 36 -17.95 -6.08 -5.72
N SER A 37 -18.30 -6.26 -6.99
CA SER A 37 -19.51 -5.67 -7.58
C SER A 37 -20.80 -6.34 -7.09
N ALA A 38 -20.71 -7.60 -6.65
CA ALA A 38 -21.82 -8.30 -6.00
C ALA A 38 -22.02 -7.85 -4.55
N GLY A 39 -20.95 -7.48 -3.83
CA GLY A 39 -21.00 -7.11 -2.42
C GLY A 39 -21.15 -5.63 -2.11
N ALA A 40 -20.91 -4.74 -3.08
CA ALA A 40 -20.80 -3.31 -2.84
C ALA A 40 -21.11 -2.47 -4.10
N ALA A 41 -21.40 -1.17 -3.91
CA ALA A 41 -21.56 -0.24 -5.02
C ALA A 41 -20.19 0.16 -5.58
N THR A 42 -19.74 -0.50 -6.64
CA THR A 42 -18.40 -0.32 -7.20
C THR A 42 -18.35 0.68 -8.36
N LYS A 43 -17.30 1.52 -8.35
CA LYS A 43 -16.84 2.25 -9.53
C LYS A 43 -15.50 1.67 -9.95
N VAL A 44 -15.44 1.06 -11.12
CA VAL A 44 -14.20 0.45 -11.65
C VAL A 44 -13.45 1.46 -12.51
N CYS A 45 -12.15 1.58 -12.28
CA CYS A 45 -11.22 2.38 -13.07
C CYS A 45 -10.05 1.52 -13.55
N LEU A 46 -9.74 1.67 -14.84
CA LEU A 46 -8.66 0.95 -15.53
C LEU A 46 -7.64 1.98 -16.03
N PRO A 47 -6.82 2.58 -15.16
CA PRO A 47 -5.84 3.56 -15.59
C PRO A 47 -4.79 2.88 -16.47
N ASP A 48 -4.48 3.52 -17.60
CA ASP A 48 -3.41 3.07 -18.50
C ASP A 48 -2.05 3.66 -18.14
N GLY A 49 -2.04 4.69 -17.29
CA GLY A 49 -0.81 5.35 -16.83
C GLY A 49 -0.91 6.00 -15.44
N PRO A 50 0.21 6.52 -14.92
CA PRO A 50 0.29 7.10 -13.58
C PRO A 50 -0.59 8.35 -13.41
N GLU A 51 -0.77 9.15 -14.46
CA GLU A 51 -1.60 10.36 -14.45
C GLU A 51 -3.08 10.02 -14.30
N GLU A 52 -3.55 9.02 -15.05
CA GLU A 52 -4.92 8.52 -14.95
C GLU A 52 -5.18 7.87 -13.60
N PHE A 53 -4.20 7.15 -13.07
CA PHE A 53 -4.24 6.55 -11.74
C PHE A 53 -4.45 7.62 -10.66
N ALA A 54 -3.62 8.67 -10.68
CA ALA A 54 -3.74 9.79 -9.75
C ALA A 54 -5.08 10.52 -9.90
N ARG A 55 -5.53 10.74 -11.14
CA ARG A 55 -6.83 11.37 -11.43
C ARG A 55 -8.00 10.53 -10.95
N ALA A 56 -7.93 9.20 -11.04
CA ALA A 56 -8.97 8.30 -10.54
C ALA A 56 -9.09 8.40 -9.01
N LEU A 57 -7.96 8.34 -8.29
CA LEU A 57 -7.92 8.47 -6.83
C LEU A 57 -8.40 9.84 -6.35
N ALA A 58 -7.96 10.92 -7.00
CA ALA A 58 -8.37 12.29 -6.66
C ALA A 58 -9.87 12.53 -6.85
N ARG A 59 -10.52 11.77 -7.76
CA ARG A 59 -11.96 11.88 -8.06
C ARG A 59 -12.83 10.86 -7.32
N ARG A 60 -12.28 10.16 -6.32
CA ARG A 60 -13.00 9.09 -5.62
C ARG A 60 -14.17 9.60 -4.77
N GLY A 61 -14.08 10.82 -4.23
CA GLY A 61 -15.03 11.35 -3.26
C GLY A 61 -14.91 10.60 -1.93
N SER A 62 -16.05 10.21 -1.34
CA SER A 62 -16.11 9.41 -0.11
C SER A 62 -15.91 7.90 -0.33
N ARG A 63 -15.66 7.46 -1.56
CA ARG A 63 -15.50 6.04 -1.89
C ARG A 63 -14.23 5.47 -1.28
N ARG A 64 -14.32 4.30 -0.64
CA ARG A 64 -13.16 3.56 -0.16
C ARG A 64 -12.32 3.10 -1.36
N PRO A 65 -11.04 3.51 -1.48
CA PRO A 65 -10.18 3.03 -2.55
C PRO A 65 -9.81 1.56 -2.35
N VAL A 66 -9.97 0.78 -3.42
CA VAL A 66 -9.56 -0.62 -3.52
C VAL A 66 -8.58 -0.75 -4.68
N VAL A 67 -7.36 -1.19 -4.40
CA VAL A 67 -6.32 -1.39 -5.41
C VAL A 67 -6.24 -2.87 -5.76
N VAL A 68 -6.43 -3.22 -7.03
CA VAL A 68 -6.16 -4.58 -7.53
C VAL A 68 -4.82 -4.54 -8.25
N GLY A 69 -3.79 -5.12 -7.65
CA GLY A 69 -2.42 -4.88 -8.07
C GLY A 69 -1.37 -5.57 -7.21
N ASP A 70 -0.11 -5.34 -7.57
CA ASP A 70 1.05 -5.80 -6.81
C ASP A 70 1.48 -4.74 -5.76
N ASP A 71 2.57 -5.01 -5.03
CA ASP A 71 3.11 -4.10 -4.03
C ASP A 71 3.48 -2.73 -4.61
N ARG A 72 3.83 -2.64 -5.91
CA ARG A 72 4.15 -1.37 -6.56
C ARG A 72 2.89 -0.54 -6.74
N ALA A 73 1.78 -1.16 -7.11
CA ALA A 73 0.47 -0.49 -7.19
C ALA A 73 0.02 0.02 -5.80
N LEU A 74 0.24 -0.78 -4.75
CA LEU A 74 -0.01 -0.39 -3.37
C LEU A 74 0.87 0.82 -2.98
N MET A 75 2.18 0.74 -3.18
CA MET A 75 3.11 1.83 -2.88
C MET A 75 2.74 3.13 -3.59
N ARG A 76 2.40 3.07 -4.89
CA ARG A 76 1.97 4.26 -5.65
C ARG A 76 0.70 4.88 -5.07
N THR A 77 -0.27 4.08 -4.67
CA THR A 77 -1.50 4.56 -4.02
C THR A 77 -1.19 5.28 -2.71
N VAL A 78 -0.38 4.66 -1.86
CA VAL A 78 -0.03 5.24 -0.56
C VAL A 78 0.73 6.55 -0.72
N VAL A 79 1.71 6.61 -1.61
CA VAL A 79 2.46 7.85 -1.90
C VAL A 79 1.52 8.96 -2.37
N LEU A 80 0.56 8.65 -3.25
CA LEU A 80 -0.40 9.64 -3.74
C LEU A 80 -1.31 10.16 -2.63
N LEU A 81 -1.89 9.26 -1.83
CA LEU A 81 -2.77 9.64 -0.72
C LEU A 81 -2.02 10.38 0.39
N HIS A 82 -0.76 10.02 0.65
CA HIS A 82 0.10 10.70 1.62
C HIS A 82 0.39 12.15 1.18
N ARG A 83 0.75 12.35 -0.09
CA ARG A 83 0.98 13.68 -0.68
C ARG A 83 -0.27 14.56 -0.67
N GLN A 84 -1.45 13.95 -0.81
CA GLN A 84 -2.74 14.63 -0.74
C GLN A 84 -3.23 14.87 0.69
N ARG A 85 -2.52 14.36 1.71
CA ARG A 85 -2.94 14.38 3.13
C ARG A 85 -4.28 13.67 3.39
N GLU A 86 -4.62 12.69 2.55
CA GLU A 86 -5.91 12.00 2.61
C GLU A 86 -5.84 10.61 3.24
N LEU A 87 -4.64 10.06 3.45
CA LEU A 87 -4.46 8.69 3.93
C LEU A 87 -5.05 8.45 5.34
N ALA A 88 -5.01 9.47 6.21
CA ALA A 88 -5.63 9.38 7.54
C ALA A 88 -7.17 9.46 7.48
N GLY A 89 -7.73 9.92 6.36
CA GLY A 89 -9.16 10.18 6.18
C GLY A 89 -9.91 9.09 5.40
N CYS A 90 -9.23 8.04 4.91
CA CYS A 90 -9.90 6.92 4.27
C CYS A 90 -9.19 5.59 4.54
N ALA A 91 -9.96 4.52 4.69
CA ALA A 91 -9.40 3.18 4.65
C ALA A 91 -8.93 2.83 3.23
N LEU A 92 -7.76 2.22 3.11
CA LEU A 92 -7.24 1.70 1.84
C LEU A 92 -7.33 0.18 1.85
N SER A 93 -7.96 -0.39 0.83
CA SER A 93 -8.04 -1.84 0.63
C SER A 93 -7.16 -2.27 -0.55
N VAL A 94 -6.62 -3.48 -0.49
CA VAL A 94 -5.80 -4.05 -1.56
C VAL A 94 -6.21 -5.49 -1.82
N VAL A 95 -6.23 -5.87 -3.11
CA VAL A 95 -6.37 -7.24 -3.57
C VAL A 95 -5.09 -7.61 -4.33
N PRO A 96 -4.25 -8.51 -3.78
CA PRO A 96 -2.92 -8.78 -4.31
C PRO A 96 -3.03 -9.61 -5.60
N VAL A 97 -2.71 -8.99 -6.74
CA VAL A 97 -2.63 -9.65 -8.05
C VAL A 97 -1.41 -9.11 -8.78
N GLY A 98 -0.41 -9.95 -8.98
CA GLY A 98 0.80 -9.57 -9.69
C GLY A 98 2.04 -10.30 -9.18
N PRO A 99 3.22 -9.96 -9.71
CA PRO A 99 4.45 -10.72 -9.48
C PRO A 99 5.14 -10.42 -8.14
N VAL A 100 4.80 -9.32 -7.45
CA VAL A 100 5.47 -8.87 -6.22
C VAL A 100 4.43 -8.57 -5.15
N LEU A 101 4.28 -9.49 -4.18
CA LEU A 101 3.20 -9.46 -3.18
C LEU A 101 3.71 -9.54 -1.73
N GLY A 102 5.01 -9.31 -1.51
CA GLY A 102 5.66 -9.47 -0.21
C GLY A 102 5.13 -8.51 0.85
N VAL A 103 4.90 -7.24 0.49
CA VAL A 103 4.35 -6.24 1.41
C VAL A 103 2.89 -6.56 1.70
N ALA A 104 2.06 -6.83 0.69
CA ALA A 104 0.67 -7.21 0.91
C ALA A 104 0.54 -8.44 1.85
N HIS A 105 1.35 -9.47 1.65
CA HIS A 105 1.37 -10.64 2.52
C HIS A 105 1.88 -10.32 3.94
N ALA A 106 2.94 -9.51 4.08
CA ALA A 106 3.44 -9.08 5.38
C ALA A 106 2.41 -8.26 6.17
N LEU A 107 1.54 -7.54 5.47
CA LEU A 107 0.40 -6.84 6.07
C LEU A 107 -0.76 -7.79 6.42
N GLY A 108 -0.69 -9.08 6.10
CA GLY A 108 -1.71 -10.08 6.42
C GLY A 108 -2.86 -10.13 5.41
N VAL A 109 -2.68 -9.59 4.20
CA VAL A 109 -3.68 -9.68 3.14
C VAL A 109 -3.75 -11.13 2.63
N PRO A 110 -4.95 -11.73 2.49
CA PRO A 110 -5.08 -13.08 1.94
C PRO A 110 -4.49 -13.19 0.53
N SER A 111 -3.81 -14.30 0.23
CA SER A 111 -3.15 -14.51 -1.07
C SER A 111 -4.11 -14.86 -2.21
N GLY A 112 -5.27 -15.44 -1.90
CA GLY A 112 -6.27 -15.82 -2.90
C GLY A 112 -7.18 -14.67 -3.30
N ALA A 113 -7.42 -14.49 -4.60
CA ALA A 113 -8.26 -13.43 -5.16
C ALA A 113 -9.64 -13.29 -4.48
N VAL A 114 -10.36 -14.40 -4.32
CA VAL A 114 -11.69 -14.43 -3.65
C VAL A 114 -11.58 -14.07 -2.17
N ALA A 115 -10.60 -14.64 -1.46
CA ALA A 115 -10.42 -14.41 -0.03
C ALA A 115 -10.03 -12.95 0.25
N ALA A 116 -9.17 -12.37 -0.58
CA ALA A 116 -8.80 -10.97 -0.51
C ALA A 116 -9.99 -10.06 -0.82
N ALA A 117 -10.77 -10.35 -1.87
CA ALA A 117 -11.98 -9.59 -2.20
C ALA A 117 -13.02 -9.65 -1.07
N ARG A 118 -13.21 -10.80 -0.42
CA ARG A 118 -14.04 -10.93 0.78
C ARG A 118 -13.50 -10.10 1.94
N ALA A 119 -12.18 -10.09 2.15
CA ALA A 119 -11.57 -9.23 3.16
C ALA A 119 -11.77 -7.73 2.87
N VAL A 120 -11.91 -7.31 1.61
CA VAL A 120 -12.29 -5.94 1.27
C VAL A 120 -13.73 -5.61 1.69
N LEU A 121 -14.66 -6.55 1.54
CA LEU A 121 -16.09 -6.35 1.82
C LEU A 121 -16.43 -6.51 3.29
N GLU A 122 -15.87 -7.53 3.93
CA GLU A 122 -16.26 -8.03 5.26
C GLU A 122 -15.16 -7.81 6.31
N GLY A 123 -13.96 -7.41 5.88
CA GLY A 123 -12.82 -7.24 6.77
C GLY A 123 -12.91 -5.99 7.65
N ALA A 124 -12.14 -5.99 8.74
CA ALA A 124 -12.04 -4.86 9.65
C ALA A 124 -10.88 -3.94 9.28
N GLU A 125 -11.12 -2.64 9.36
CA GLU A 125 -10.10 -1.61 9.20
C GLU A 125 -9.05 -1.72 10.31
N ARG A 126 -7.77 -1.56 9.96
CA ARG A 126 -6.67 -1.47 10.92
C ARG A 126 -5.86 -0.23 10.64
N ARG A 127 -5.51 0.49 11.72
CA ARG A 127 -4.52 1.57 11.64
C ARG A 127 -3.13 0.96 11.60
N LEU A 128 -2.35 1.42 10.63
CA LEU A 128 -0.97 1.01 10.41
C LEU A 128 -0.11 2.27 10.28
N ASP A 129 1.10 2.18 10.80
CA ASP A 129 2.09 3.24 10.67
C ASP A 129 2.93 3.05 9.40
N MET A 130 3.53 4.14 8.93
CA MET A 130 4.51 4.13 7.84
C MET A 130 5.74 4.94 8.24
N LEU A 131 6.86 4.64 7.60
CA LEU A 131 8.04 5.49 7.67
C LEU A 131 8.03 6.46 6.49
N VAL A 132 8.36 7.71 6.77
CA VAL A 132 8.52 8.79 5.78
C VAL A 132 9.90 9.41 5.97
N ASP A 133 10.62 9.64 4.88
CA ASP A 133 11.90 10.38 4.90
C ASP A 133 11.71 11.89 4.70
N ASP A 134 12.79 12.66 4.83
CA ASP A 134 12.77 14.11 4.70
C ASP A 134 12.43 14.60 3.27
N SER A 135 12.39 13.70 2.28
CA SER A 135 12.01 13.96 0.89
C SER A 135 10.58 13.51 0.56
N ASP A 136 9.74 13.26 1.58
CA ASP A 136 8.40 12.68 1.46
C ASP A 136 8.38 11.27 0.80
N GLY A 137 9.50 10.56 0.87
CA GLY A 137 9.62 9.15 0.45
C GLY A 137 8.97 8.23 1.48
N VAL A 138 8.07 7.35 1.03
CA VAL A 138 7.31 6.42 1.90
C VAL A 138 7.91 5.02 1.85
N VAL A 139 7.97 4.36 3.01
CA VAL A 139 8.36 2.95 3.16
C VAL A 139 7.27 2.17 3.90
N LEU A 140 6.74 1.12 3.26
CA LEU A 140 5.73 0.20 3.84
C LEU A 140 6.28 -1.17 4.24
N GLY A 141 7.53 -1.48 3.87
CA GLY A 141 8.17 -2.77 4.10
C GLY A 141 9.51 -2.63 4.81
N ALA A 142 10.38 -3.61 4.64
CA ALA A 142 11.70 -3.58 5.24
C ALA A 142 12.56 -2.45 4.63
N LEU A 143 13.11 -1.58 5.49
CA LEU A 143 14.13 -0.60 5.13
C LEU A 143 15.51 -1.20 5.35
N ARG A 144 16.36 -1.17 4.31
CA ARG A 144 17.77 -1.55 4.42
C ARG A 144 18.65 -0.34 4.19
N ILE A 145 19.40 0.07 5.21
CA ILE A 145 20.42 1.11 5.11
C ILE A 145 21.77 0.42 4.85
N PRO A 146 22.34 0.52 3.63
CA PRO A 146 23.65 -0.05 3.38
C PRO A 146 24.72 0.69 4.17
N ALA A 147 25.67 -0.05 4.77
CA ALA A 147 26.88 0.57 5.28
C ALA A 147 27.67 1.17 4.11
N PRO A 148 28.27 2.37 4.27
CA PRO A 148 29.18 2.89 3.26
C PRO A 148 30.31 1.88 3.06
N ALA A 149 30.68 1.62 1.79
CA ALA A 149 31.87 0.84 1.51
C ALA A 149 33.04 1.48 2.26
N ALA A 150 33.78 0.69 3.04
CA ALA A 150 34.99 1.17 3.69
C ALA A 150 35.93 1.64 2.59
N ARG A 151 36.01 2.96 2.40
CA ARG A 151 37.06 3.56 1.60
C ARG A 151 38.33 3.29 2.40
N GLU A 152 39.26 2.53 1.82
CA GLU A 152 40.61 2.35 2.36
C GLU A 152 41.31 3.72 2.30
N GLU A 153 40.97 4.59 3.25
CA GLU A 153 41.76 5.77 3.57
C GLU A 153 42.99 5.29 4.35
N PRO A 154 44.21 5.72 3.97
CA PRO A 154 45.42 5.42 4.72
C PRO A 154 45.21 5.73 6.21
N LEU A 155 45.60 4.80 7.07
CA LEU A 155 45.31 4.73 8.52
C LEU A 155 45.80 5.91 9.39
N GLU A 156 46.21 7.04 8.81
CA GLU A 156 46.84 8.14 9.55
C GLU A 156 45.87 9.27 9.96
N ALA A 157 44.60 9.27 9.51
CA ALA A 157 43.68 10.40 9.76
C ALA A 157 42.32 10.04 10.40
N VAL A 158 42.21 8.91 11.11
CA VAL A 158 40.96 8.57 11.82
C VAL A 158 40.87 9.34 13.15
N ARG A 159 39.99 10.34 13.19
CA ARG A 159 39.78 11.19 14.39
C ARG A 159 39.33 10.34 15.60
N PRO A 160 39.92 10.53 16.79
CA PRO A 160 39.68 9.68 17.97
C PRO A 160 38.22 9.56 18.43
N TRP A 161 37.40 10.59 18.19
CA TRP A 161 36.01 10.65 18.67
C TRP A 161 35.05 9.71 17.92
N LEU A 162 35.40 9.26 16.70
CA LEU A 162 34.59 8.31 15.92
C LEU A 162 34.59 6.89 16.50
N ARG A 163 35.56 6.55 17.37
CA ARG A 163 35.56 5.26 18.09
C ARG A 163 34.41 5.15 19.09
N THR A 164 33.94 6.28 19.63
CA THR A 164 32.86 6.28 20.64
C THR A 164 31.50 5.97 20.02
N CYS A 165 31.28 6.27 18.74
CA CYS A 165 30.01 5.96 18.07
C CYS A 165 29.85 4.47 17.75
N GLN A 166 30.94 3.71 17.65
CA GLN A 166 30.90 2.27 17.35
C GLN A 166 30.41 1.42 18.54
N SER A 167 30.46 1.94 19.77
CA SER A 167 29.95 1.20 20.94
C SER A 167 28.43 1.26 21.11
N LEU A 168 27.73 2.07 20.32
CA LEU A 168 26.28 2.27 20.44
C LEU A 168 25.45 1.42 19.46
N VAL A 169 26.11 0.67 18.56
CA VAL A 169 25.43 -0.26 17.65
C VAL A 169 25.82 -1.69 18.02
N ARG A 170 25.34 -2.12 19.19
CA ARG A 170 25.20 -3.54 19.54
C ARG A 170 23.84 -3.74 20.19
N THR A 171 22.83 -3.97 19.35
CA THR A 171 21.68 -4.87 19.54
C THR A 171 20.83 -4.82 18.30
#